data_AF-A0AAT9HBL1-F1
#
_entry.id   AF-A0AAT9HBL1-F1
#
_cell.length_a   1.000
_cell.length_b   1.000
_cell.length_c   1.000
_cell.angle_alpha   90.00
_cell.angle_beta   90.00
_cell.angle_gamma   90.00
#
_symmetry.space_group_name_H-M   'P 1'
#
loop_
_entity.id
_entity.type
_entity.pdbx_description
1 polymer ?
#
loop_
_entity_poly.entity_id
_entity_poly.type
_entity_poly.pdbx_seq_one_letter_code
_entity_poly.pdbx_strand_id
1 'polypeptide(L)'
;MLEAVRDFRAQTGVRIGVKPAGGIRTTKDAIKFLVLVNETAGEDWLDNHWFRFGASSLLNDLLMQRQKLATGRYSGPDYVTVD
;
A
#
# COMPACT_ATOMS: atom_id res chain seq x y z
N MET A 1 3.71 11.20 -10.31
CA MET A 1 4.66 11.16 -9.18
C MET A 1 5.62 9.97 -9.25
N LEU A 2 5.15 8.73 -9.44
CA LEU A 2 6.03 7.55 -9.51
C LEU A 2 7.05 7.64 -10.65
N GLU A 3 6.63 8.03 -11.85
CA GLU A 3 7.54 8.28 -12.99
C GLU A 3 8.56 9.37 -12.66
N ALA A 4 8.13 10.45 -12.01
CA ALA A 4 9.03 11.54 -11.64
C ALA A 4 10.13 11.10 -10.66
N VAL A 5 9.83 10.27 -9.65
CA VAL A 5 10.87 9.77 -8.72
C VAL A 5 11.78 8.72 -9.38
N ARG A 6 11.25 7.92 -10.31
CA ARG A 6 12.04 7.00 -11.13
C ARG A 6 13.04 7.77 -11.99
N ASP A 7 12.55 8.76 -12.74
CA ASP A 7 13.35 9.54 -13.67
C ASP A 7 14.39 10.38 -12.89
N PHE A 8 14.03 10.90 -11.72
CA PHE A 8 14.96 11.58 -10.83
C PHE A 8 16.11 10.65 -10.39
N ARG A 9 15.82 9.41 -10.00
CA ARG A 9 16.86 8.43 -9.68
C ARG A 9 17.73 8.11 -10.90
N ALA A 10 17.12 7.97 -12.09
CA ALA A 10 17.86 7.69 -13.32
C ALA A 10 18.86 8.81 -13.66
N GLN A 11 18.50 10.08 -13.39
CA GLN A 11 19.36 11.23 -13.66
C GLN A 11 20.41 11.50 -12.58
N THR A 12 20.06 11.29 -11.31
CA THR A 12 20.89 11.75 -10.17
C THR A 12 21.54 10.62 -9.37
N GLY A 13 21.09 9.37 -9.56
CA GLY A 13 21.42 8.24 -8.70
C GLY A 13 20.70 8.25 -7.34
N VAL A 14 19.97 9.32 -6.98
CA VAL A 14 19.32 9.48 -5.68
C VAL A 14 17.90 8.91 -5.71
N ARG A 15 17.57 8.05 -4.75
CA ARG A 15 16.23 7.45 -4.61
C ARG A 15 15.35 8.27 -3.68
N ILE A 16 14.09 8.49 -4.08
CA ILE A 16 13.08 9.23 -3.31
C ILE A 16 11.86 8.33 -3.03
N GLY A 17 11.43 8.27 -1.77
CA GLY A 17 10.27 7.49 -1.36
C GLY A 17 8.93 8.15 -1.74
N VAL A 18 7.89 7.33 -1.90
CA VAL A 18 6.53 7.77 -2.25
C VAL A 18 5.53 7.31 -1.21
N LYS A 19 4.65 8.23 -0.79
CA LYS A 19 3.57 7.94 0.17
C LYS A 19 2.22 8.40 -0.39
N PRO A 20 1.45 7.54 -1.10
CA PRO A 20 0.08 7.87 -1.46
C PRO A 20 -0.77 8.00 -0.19
N ALA A 21 -1.62 9.03 -0.15
CA ALA A 21 -2.47 9.30 1.00
C ALA A 21 -3.88 9.70 0.59
N GLY A 22 -4.87 9.30 1.40
CA GLY A 22 -6.28 9.61 1.20
C GLY A 22 -6.98 8.63 0.26
N GLY A 23 -8.21 8.24 0.61
CA GLY A 23 -9.09 7.42 -0.24
C GLY A 23 -8.73 5.93 -0.36
N ILE A 24 -7.61 5.46 0.19
CA ILE A 24 -7.23 4.03 0.18
C ILE A 24 -7.94 3.33 1.34
N ARG A 25 -9.10 2.73 1.05
CA ARG A 25 -9.98 2.18 2.09
C ARG A 25 -9.92 0.67 2.22
N THR A 26 -9.55 -0.05 1.16
CA THR A 26 -9.60 -1.51 1.11
C THR A 26 -8.25 -2.11 0.71
N THR A 27 -8.03 -3.35 1.13
CA THR A 27 -6.87 -4.19 0.78
C THR A 27 -6.78 -4.36 -0.73
N LYS A 28 -7.93 -4.51 -1.40
CA LYS A 28 -7.98 -4.61 -2.86
C LYS A 28 -7.51 -3.32 -3.53
N ASP A 29 -7.84 -2.16 -2.99
CA ASP A 29 -7.33 -0.90 -3.50
C ASP A 29 -5.83 -0.75 -3.23
N ALA A 30 -5.35 -1.15 -2.05
CA ALA A 30 -3.93 -1.15 -1.72
C ALA A 30 -3.10 -2.00 -2.70
N ILE A 31 -3.61 -3.17 -3.13
CA ILE A 31 -2.94 -4.01 -4.14
C ILE A 31 -2.73 -3.26 -5.45
N LYS A 32 -3.71 -2.45 -5.90
CA LYS A 32 -3.55 -1.65 -7.14
C LYS A 32 -2.38 -0.69 -7.05
N PHE A 33 -2.15 -0.09 -5.88
CA PHE A 33 -1.00 0.79 -5.67
C PHE A 33 0.32 0.02 -5.65
N LEU A 34 0.37 -1.17 -5.04
CA LEU A 34 1.58 -2.01 -5.07
C LEU A 34 1.95 -2.40 -6.50
N VAL A 35 0.96 -2.78 -7.31
CA VAL A 35 1.17 -3.06 -8.74
C VAL A 35 1.66 -1.81 -9.45
N LEU A 36 1.02 -0.65 -9.24
CA LEU A 36 1.42 0.60 -9.88
C LEU A 36 2.88 0.97 -9.56
N VAL A 37 3.31 0.80 -8.30
CA VAL A 37 4.69 1.03 -7.87
C VAL A 37 5.64 0.07 -8.58
N ASN A 38 5.33 -1.23 -8.59
CA ASN A 38 6.16 -2.24 -9.22
C ASN A 38 6.36 -1.97 -10.72
N GLU A 39 5.26 -1.76 -11.44
CA GLU A 39 5.28 -1.58 -12.89
C GLU A 39 5.89 -0.23 -13.31
N THR A 40 5.79 0.80 -12.46
CA THR A 40 6.25 2.14 -12.82
C THR A 40 7.67 2.44 -12.34
N ALA A 41 7.99 2.13 -11.08
CA ALA A 41 9.25 2.49 -10.43
C ALA A 41 10.20 1.29 -10.22
N GLY A 42 9.66 0.07 -10.20
CA GLY A 42 10.39 -1.18 -10.01
C GLY A 42 10.14 -1.83 -8.65
N GLU A 43 10.47 -3.12 -8.56
CA GLU A 43 10.34 -3.93 -7.35
C GLU A 43 11.16 -3.38 -6.18
N ASP A 44 12.30 -2.74 -6.44
CA ASP A 44 13.18 -2.16 -5.42
C ASP A 44 12.57 -0.94 -4.69
N TRP A 45 11.43 -0.44 -5.16
CA TRP A 45 10.60 0.54 -4.45
C TRP A 45 9.56 -0.09 -3.51
N LEU A 46 9.30 -1.40 -3.59
CA LEU A 46 8.40 -2.14 -2.70
C LEU A 46 9.07 -2.46 -1.35
N ASP A 47 9.69 -1.46 -0.75
CA ASP A 47 10.31 -1.51 0.56
C ASP A 47 9.74 -0.39 1.45
N ASN A 48 9.68 -0.62 2.76
CA ASN A 48 9.05 0.33 3.69
C ASN A 48 9.75 1.70 3.77
N HIS A 49 11.02 1.80 3.35
CA HIS A 49 11.76 3.06 3.26
C HIS A 49 11.33 3.87 2.02
N TRP A 50 10.95 3.19 0.95
CA TRP A 50 10.68 3.80 -0.36
C TRP A 50 9.20 3.89 -0.71
N PHE A 51 8.34 3.11 -0.04
CA PHE A 51 6.91 3.15 -0.24
C PHE A 51 6.14 2.93 1.06
N ARG A 52 5.18 3.81 1.34
CA ARG A 52 4.25 3.67 2.48
C ARG A 52 2.83 4.09 2.13
N PHE A 53 1.85 3.43 2.73
CA PHE A 53 0.45 3.90 2.67
C PHE A 53 0.19 4.98 3.72
N GLY A 54 -0.43 6.08 3.30
CA GLY A 54 -1.09 7.05 4.18
C GLY A 54 -2.58 6.76 4.26
N ALA A 55 -2.99 5.85 5.13
CA ALA A 55 -4.38 5.45 5.27
C ALA A 55 -4.76 5.24 6.74
N SER A 56 -5.99 5.61 7.09
CA SER A 56 -6.57 5.36 8.41
C SER A 56 -7.44 4.10 8.38
N SER A 57 -8.46 4.06 7.53
CA SER A 57 -9.43 2.94 7.49
C SER A 57 -8.91 1.64 6.83
N LEU A 58 -7.75 1.67 6.18
CA LEU A 58 -7.21 0.51 5.45
C LEU A 58 -6.84 -0.65 6.38
N LEU A 59 -6.34 -0.34 7.59
CA LEU A 59 -5.87 -1.36 8.52
C LEU A 59 -6.98 -2.33 8.90
N ASN A 60 -8.18 -1.82 9.15
CA ASN A 60 -9.33 -2.63 9.54
C ASN A 60 -9.73 -3.63 8.45
N ASP A 61 -9.83 -3.18 7.20
CA ASP A 61 -10.12 -4.09 6.10
C ASP A 61 -9.01 -5.15 5.94
N LEU A 62 -7.73 -4.76 6.05
CA LEU A 62 -6.60 -5.69 5.96
C LEU A 62 -6.66 -6.79 7.03
N LEU A 63 -6.97 -6.43 8.27
CA LEU A 63 -7.13 -7.39 9.37
C LEU A 63 -8.29 -8.35 9.12
N MET A 64 -9.43 -7.85 8.63
CA MET A 64 -10.58 -8.68 8.26
C MET A 64 -10.24 -9.66 7.13
N GLN A 65 -9.55 -9.21 6.08
CA GLN A 65 -9.14 -10.09 4.98
C GLN A 65 -8.15 -11.16 5.47
N ARG A 66 -7.19 -10.80 6.32
CA ARG A 66 -6.22 -11.75 6.89
C ARG A 66 -6.90 -12.79 7.79
N GLN A 67 -7.86 -12.38 8.61
CA GLN A 67 -8.63 -13.31 9.46
C GLN A 67 -9.48 -14.26 8.61
N LYS A 68 -10.11 -13.77 7.55
CA LYS A 68 -10.83 -14.61 6.59
C LYS A 68 -9.91 -15.65 5.96
N LEU A 69 -8.72 -15.27 5.52
CA LEU A 69 -7.75 -16.20 4.92
C LEU A 69 -7.28 -17.26 5.93
N ALA A 70 -7.10 -16.89 7.20
CA ALA A 70 -6.64 -17.82 8.24
C ALA A 70 -7.74 -18.78 8.73
N THR A 71 -8.99 -18.32 8.79
CA THR A 71 -10.09 -19.06 9.46
C THR A 71 -11.16 -19.59 8.51
N GLY A 72 -11.19 -19.13 7.26
CA GLY A 72 -12.24 -19.41 6.29
C GLY A 72 -13.58 -18.72 6.57
N ARG A 73 -13.68 -17.91 7.63
CA ARG A 73 -14.93 -17.24 8.04
C ARG A 73 -14.84 -15.74 7.81
N TYR A 74 -15.96 -15.13 7.40
CA TYR A 74 -16.04 -13.67 7.32
C TYR A 74 -16.14 -13.08 8.72
N SER A 75 -15.30 -12.09 8.99
CA SER A 75 -15.40 -11.26 10.19
C SER A 75 -16.31 -10.07 9.93
N GLY A 76 -17.01 -9.63 10.97
CA GLY A 76 -17.71 -8.34 10.99
C GLY A 76 -16.80 -7.20 11.46
N PRO A 77 -17.22 -5.94 11.25
CA PRO A 77 -16.51 -4.77 11.76
C PRO A 77 -16.36 -4.76 13.29
N ASP A 78 -17.23 -5.48 14.02
CA ASP A 78 -17.18 -5.58 15.49
C ASP A 78 -15.95 -6.33 16.04
N TYR A 79 -15.19 -7.02 15.18
CA TYR A 79 -14.02 -7.83 15.56
C TYR A 79 -12.68 -7.13 15.31
N VAL A 80 -12.71 -5.92 14.75
CA VAL A 80 -11.53 -5.08 14.51
C VAL A 80 -11.77 -3.71 15.13
N THR A 81 -10.72 -3.07 15.61
CA THR A 81 -10.81 -1.77 16.29
C THR A 81 -11.49 -0.73 15.42
N VAL A 82 -12.50 -0.04 15.95
CA VAL A 82 -13.12 1.11 15.29
C VAL A 82 -12.22 2.31 15.57
N ASP A 83 -11.42 2.71 14.57
CA ASP A 83 -10.75 4.02 14.57
C ASP A 83 -11.78 5.13 14.28
#